data_AF-A0A183I0D4-F1
#
_entry.id   AF-A0A183I0D4-F1
#
_cell.length_a   1.000
_cell.length_b   1.000
_cell.length_c   1.000
_cell.angle_alpha   90.00
_cell.angle_beta   90.00
_cell.angle_gamma   90.00
#
_symmetry.space_group_name_H-M   'P 1'
#
loop_
_entity.id
_entity.type
_entity.pdbx_description
1 polymer ?
#
loop_
_entity_poly.entity_id
_entity_poly.type
_entity_poly.pdbx_seq_one_letter_code
_entity_poly.pdbx_strand_id
1 'polypeptide(L)'
;MSSTTIDDVYDACERLDKAKVKDAEDYKVFISGTKENDGKVKKLCTHMIVRYWQDFTDLRNVAFYSLVSLLEDRDPDIRKAVIREVPHVVKSGELVDKIADVLSQMLQQTDELQEIAMLTNVLVQFLKSHPKDVLSAIFVNVVKSEEESVRLRLLKFIQLHVRDIPIHLMNEDLMLSIEHHIREVLKDITAVEFDLIFNFMRSLEFFRTAKGRMILYKIVVDQMQIDEPFPANDPQRFDQILYFVERARLLLSINCRSTELVNFMISKGIPVLEEVNAALRIRFLRALVELAPFSKSLERSDLMILSDYFSKLIPPLPSECSSANVGDVNTSLEQELRLSELETTSLAFVSFCRTDKTAFDYTLEHSKDSASWRKRIIYLGRLLQHYIISANSELQKMRKLEPSKRDKNQLSFQQNSLKMAENTLHLTKILAHKSPSFAFVITPSWRMENRKRDHEAEVKAEQKRKRPLPHFYVPPGGKYSRECFKLILN
;
A
#
# COMPACT_ATOMS: atom_id res chain seq x y z
N MET A 1 28.64 3.20 50.56
CA MET A 1 29.59 3.34 49.46
C MET A 1 29.84 4.84 49.31
N SER A 2 31.11 5.26 49.31
CA SER A 2 31.49 6.66 49.13
C SER A 2 31.01 7.17 47.76
N SER A 3 30.60 8.44 47.70
CA SER A 3 30.27 9.11 46.44
C SER A 3 31.52 9.18 45.56
N THR A 4 31.38 8.80 44.30
CA THR A 4 32.47 8.82 43.30
C THR A 4 32.75 10.27 42.91
N THR A 5 33.98 10.73 43.11
CA THR A 5 34.41 12.08 42.75
C THR A 5 35.08 12.13 41.37
N ILE A 6 35.30 13.34 40.84
CA ILE A 6 36.04 13.54 39.59
C ILE A 6 37.47 12.98 39.70
N ASP A 7 38.11 13.18 40.85
CA ASP A 7 39.47 12.71 41.09
C ASP A 7 39.54 11.18 41.10
N ASP A 8 38.56 10.51 41.71
CA ASP A 8 38.48 9.04 41.69
C ASP A 8 38.40 8.49 40.25
N VAL A 9 37.69 9.19 39.36
CA VAL A 9 37.56 8.80 37.95
C VAL A 9 38.87 9.01 37.19
N TYR A 10 39.59 10.11 37.44
CA TYR A 10 40.91 10.33 36.83
C TYR A 10 41.94 9.32 37.34
N ASP A 11 41.96 9.04 38.63
CA ASP A 11 42.86 8.07 39.25
C ASP A 11 42.64 6.66 38.70
N ALA A 12 41.38 6.22 38.58
CA ALA A 12 41.04 4.94 37.96
C ALA A 12 41.44 4.90 36.47
N CYS A 13 41.26 5.99 35.74
CA CYS A 13 41.70 6.10 34.35
C CYS A 13 43.23 5.98 34.22
N GLU A 14 44.00 6.67 35.07
CA GLU A 14 45.45 6.62 35.05
C GLU A 14 45.99 5.21 35.38
N ARG A 15 45.36 4.52 36.33
CA ARG A 15 45.68 3.12 36.65
C ARG A 15 45.42 2.20 35.46
N LEU A 16 44.27 2.32 34.81
CA LEU A 16 43.92 1.51 33.64
C LEU A 16 44.80 1.76 32.42
N ASP A 17 45.22 3.01 32.20
CA ASP A 17 46.12 3.37 31.10
C ASP A 17 47.55 2.83 31.29
N LYS A 18 48.03 2.75 32.54
CA LYS A 18 49.37 2.24 32.87
C LYS A 18 49.43 0.72 33.05
N ALA A 19 48.29 0.08 33.31
CA ALA A 19 48.23 -1.33 33.61
C ALA A 19 48.47 -2.21 32.37
N LYS A 20 49.29 -3.26 32.52
CA LYS A 20 49.43 -4.31 31.49
C LYS A 20 48.22 -5.23 31.44
N VAL A 21 47.62 -5.49 32.60
CA VAL A 21 46.37 -6.24 32.76
C VAL A 21 45.41 -5.30 33.48
N LYS A 22 44.33 -4.93 32.80
CA LYS A 22 43.38 -3.92 33.29
C LYS A 22 42.51 -4.51 34.40
N ASP A 23 42.36 -3.78 35.50
CA ASP A 23 41.59 -4.20 36.67
C ASP A 23 40.10 -3.87 36.48
N ALA A 24 39.24 -4.88 36.70
CA ALA A 24 37.80 -4.74 36.60
C ALA A 24 37.22 -3.81 37.69
N GLU A 25 37.88 -3.69 38.85
CA GLU A 25 37.41 -2.79 39.91
C GLU A 25 37.52 -1.31 39.51
N ASP A 26 38.59 -0.93 38.81
CA ASP A 26 38.73 0.44 38.27
C ASP A 26 37.65 0.75 37.22
N TYR A 27 37.27 -0.23 36.39
CA TYR A 27 36.16 -0.04 35.45
C TYR A 27 34.79 0.09 36.15
N LYS A 28 34.59 -0.65 37.26
CA LYS A 28 33.37 -0.55 38.08
C LYS A 28 33.20 0.83 38.70
N VAL A 29 34.30 1.57 38.98
CA VAL A 29 34.23 2.98 39.44
C VAL A 29 33.47 3.84 38.43
N PHE A 30 33.72 3.68 37.13
CA PHE A 30 33.01 4.44 36.10
C PHE A 30 31.53 4.05 36.03
N ILE A 31 31.24 2.75 36.14
CA ILE A 31 29.86 2.22 36.13
C ILE A 31 29.07 2.73 37.35
N SER A 32 29.69 2.81 38.54
CA SER A 32 29.04 3.36 39.73
C SER A 32 28.87 4.87 39.65
N GLY A 33 29.86 5.57 39.07
CA GLY A 33 29.86 7.01 38.91
C GLY A 33 28.71 7.56 38.06
N THR A 34 28.04 6.73 37.24
CA THR A 34 26.83 7.13 36.50
C THR A 34 25.63 7.43 37.41
N LYS A 35 25.66 6.97 38.67
CA LYS A 35 24.57 7.15 39.64
C LYS A 35 24.76 8.38 40.54
N GLU A 36 25.90 9.06 40.44
CA GLU A 36 26.20 10.25 41.25
C GLU A 36 25.32 11.43 40.90
N ASN A 37 25.13 12.40 41.80
CA ASN A 37 24.30 13.57 41.49
C ASN A 37 25.02 14.62 40.63
N ASP A 38 26.36 14.60 40.56
CA ASP A 38 27.14 15.56 39.78
C ASP A 38 27.13 15.21 38.28
N GLY A 39 26.53 16.09 37.48
CA GLY A 39 26.47 15.94 36.03
C GLY A 39 27.84 15.91 35.35
N LYS A 40 28.89 16.52 35.91
CA LYS A 40 30.26 16.42 35.38
C LYS A 40 30.83 15.02 35.57
N VAL A 41 30.63 14.42 36.76
CA VAL A 41 31.05 13.05 37.05
C VAL A 41 30.32 12.08 36.13
N LYS A 42 29.00 12.20 35.96
CA LYS A 42 28.22 11.36 35.04
C LYS A 42 28.74 11.43 33.61
N LYS A 43 28.98 12.64 33.08
CA LYS A 43 29.50 12.85 31.71
C LYS A 43 30.90 12.26 31.55
N LEU A 44 31.78 12.43 32.54
CA LEU A 44 33.12 11.86 32.51
C LEU A 44 33.08 10.32 32.57
N CYS A 45 32.27 9.76 33.45
CA CYS A 45 32.08 8.31 33.58
C CYS A 45 31.53 7.70 32.30
N THR A 46 30.58 8.36 31.63
CA THR A 46 30.06 7.95 30.31
C THR A 46 31.19 7.76 29.32
N HIS A 47 32.06 8.75 29.18
CA HIS A 47 33.21 8.69 28.28
C HIS A 47 34.17 7.56 28.66
N MET A 48 34.47 7.38 29.95
CA MET A 48 35.37 6.32 30.42
C MET A 48 34.79 4.92 30.21
N ILE A 49 33.49 4.72 30.43
CA ILE A 49 32.80 3.46 30.13
C ILE A 49 33.01 3.06 28.68
N VAL A 50 32.82 4.02 27.76
CA VAL A 50 32.95 3.80 26.32
C VAL A 50 34.41 3.59 25.90
N ARG A 51 35.35 4.36 26.46
CA ARG A 51 36.78 4.24 26.18
C ARG A 51 37.32 2.84 26.44
N TYR A 52 36.93 2.23 27.55
CA TYR A 52 37.40 0.89 27.96
C TYR A 52 36.42 -0.25 27.59
N TRP A 53 35.43 0.02 26.74
CA TRP A 53 34.39 -0.94 26.36
C TRP A 53 34.92 -2.27 25.81
N GLN A 54 36.04 -2.21 25.09
CA GLN A 54 36.66 -3.39 24.48
C GLN A 54 37.44 -4.24 25.48
N ASP A 55 37.92 -3.63 26.56
CA ASP A 55 38.79 -4.29 27.53
C ASP A 55 38.02 -5.16 28.54
N PHE A 56 36.74 -4.83 28.78
CA PHE A 56 35.92 -5.45 29.83
C PHE A 56 34.65 -6.09 29.26
N THR A 57 34.81 -7.13 28.43
CA THR A 57 33.70 -7.86 27.79
C THR A 57 32.66 -8.37 28.79
N ASP A 58 33.11 -8.87 29.94
CA ASP A 58 32.26 -9.49 30.96
C ASP A 58 31.35 -8.47 31.67
N LEU A 59 31.74 -7.19 31.65
CA LEU A 59 31.00 -6.10 32.29
C LEU A 59 30.12 -5.30 31.31
N ARG A 60 30.13 -5.63 30.01
CA ARG A 60 29.40 -4.87 28.97
C ARG A 60 27.90 -4.75 29.23
N ASN A 61 27.24 -5.81 29.69
CA ASN A 61 25.81 -5.74 30.00
C ASN A 61 25.54 -4.75 31.15
N VAL A 62 26.35 -4.78 32.20
CA VAL A 62 26.19 -3.86 33.35
C VAL A 62 26.50 -2.42 32.93
N ALA A 63 27.59 -2.23 32.18
CA ALA A 63 27.96 -0.94 31.62
C ALA A 63 26.87 -0.38 30.69
N PHE A 64 26.28 -1.21 29.82
CA PHE A 64 25.16 -0.84 28.96
C PHE A 64 23.98 -0.31 29.77
N TYR A 65 23.51 -1.04 30.79
CA TYR A 65 22.38 -0.57 31.61
C TYR A 65 22.70 0.73 32.37
N SER A 66 23.95 0.94 32.79
CA SER A 66 24.38 2.22 33.35
C SER A 66 24.32 3.36 32.32
N LEU A 67 24.67 3.13 31.06
CA LEU A 67 24.52 4.13 29.98
C LEU A 67 23.05 4.39 29.65
N VAL A 68 22.22 3.35 29.59
CA VAL A 68 20.76 3.49 29.36
C VAL A 68 20.10 4.32 30.46
N SER A 69 20.48 4.10 31.72
CA SER A 69 19.97 4.94 32.82
C SER A 69 20.31 6.42 32.65
N LEU A 70 21.44 6.75 32.00
CA LEU A 70 21.81 8.13 31.70
C LEU A 70 21.11 8.70 30.45
N LEU A 71 20.64 7.83 29.54
CA LEU A 71 19.78 8.22 28.43
C LEU A 71 18.38 8.62 28.90
N GLU A 72 17.98 8.25 30.12
CA GLU A 72 16.73 8.68 30.76
C GLU A 72 16.95 9.84 31.76
N ASP A 73 18.14 10.46 31.76
CA ASP A 73 18.47 11.53 32.70
C ASP A 73 17.61 12.78 32.47
N ARG A 74 17.29 13.49 33.57
CA ARG A 74 16.52 14.73 33.54
C ARG A 74 17.29 15.85 32.85
N ASP A 75 18.62 15.86 32.95
CA ASP A 75 19.48 16.83 32.26
C ASP A 75 19.67 16.43 30.78
N PRO A 76 19.16 17.22 29.82
CA PRO A 76 19.35 16.96 28.39
C PRO A 76 20.82 16.93 27.97
N ASP A 77 21.70 17.67 28.65
CA ASP A 77 23.12 17.66 28.31
C ASP A 77 23.82 16.36 28.71
N ILE A 78 23.30 15.65 29.72
CA ILE A 78 23.76 14.31 30.07
C ILE A 78 23.31 13.33 29.01
N ARG A 79 22.03 13.34 28.62
CA ARG A 79 21.51 12.49 27.54
C ARG A 79 22.30 12.68 26.25
N LYS A 80 22.51 13.94 25.83
CA LYS A 80 23.34 14.30 24.66
C LYS A 80 24.79 13.86 24.78
N ALA A 81 25.37 13.84 25.99
CA ALA A 81 26.71 13.29 26.19
C ALA A 81 26.74 11.79 25.90
N VAL A 82 25.77 11.03 26.42
CA VAL A 82 25.67 9.59 26.13
C VAL A 82 25.44 9.35 24.64
N ILE A 83 24.47 10.02 24.01
CA ILE A 83 24.16 9.85 22.58
C ILE A 83 25.40 10.05 21.69
N ARG A 84 26.31 10.97 22.05
CA ARG A 84 27.57 11.19 21.31
C ARG A 84 28.56 10.04 21.44
N GLU A 85 28.60 9.35 22.57
CA GLU A 85 29.57 8.29 22.86
C GLU A 85 29.09 6.91 22.36
N VAL A 86 27.78 6.65 22.32
CA VAL A 86 27.19 5.36 21.91
C VAL A 86 27.71 4.86 20.54
N PRO A 87 27.96 5.69 19.50
CA PRO A 87 28.58 5.21 18.26
C PRO A 87 29.90 4.46 18.40
N HIS A 88 30.66 4.72 19.45
CA HIS A 88 31.92 4.02 19.71
C HIS A 88 31.70 2.62 20.28
N VAL A 89 30.58 2.40 20.96
CA VAL A 89 30.17 1.09 21.51
C VAL A 89 29.83 0.11 20.39
N VAL A 90 29.10 0.57 19.37
CA VAL A 90 28.60 -0.25 18.24
C VAL A 90 29.71 -0.74 17.31
N LYS A 91 30.93 -0.17 17.39
CA LYS A 91 32.11 -0.70 16.68
C LYS A 91 32.46 -2.13 17.08
N SER A 92 32.05 -2.57 18.28
CA SER A 92 32.21 -3.96 18.71
C SER A 92 31.29 -4.95 17.98
N GLY A 93 30.17 -4.48 17.41
CA GLY A 93 29.09 -5.33 16.91
C GLY A 93 28.22 -5.96 17.99
N GLU A 94 28.49 -5.71 19.28
CA GLU A 94 27.74 -6.27 20.40
C GLU A 94 26.61 -5.33 20.85
N LEU A 95 25.48 -5.91 21.28
CA LEU A 95 24.31 -5.21 21.83
C LEU A 95 23.68 -4.16 20.90
N VAL A 96 23.95 -4.21 19.60
CA VAL A 96 23.51 -3.20 18.63
C VAL A 96 21.98 -3.11 18.57
N ASP A 97 21.30 -4.26 18.61
CA ASP A 97 19.85 -4.38 18.69
C ASP A 97 19.28 -3.68 19.92
N LYS A 98 19.85 -3.93 21.11
CA LYS A 98 19.41 -3.32 22.38
C LYS A 98 19.65 -1.81 22.41
N ILE A 99 20.79 -1.37 21.89
CA ILE A 99 21.09 0.06 21.81
C ILE A 99 20.12 0.74 20.82
N ALA A 100 19.92 0.15 19.64
CA ALA A 100 18.98 0.68 18.65
C ALA A 100 17.54 0.71 19.18
N ASP A 101 17.14 -0.26 19.99
CA ASP A 101 15.85 -0.29 20.68
C ASP A 101 15.68 0.94 21.58
N VAL A 102 16.63 1.18 22.50
CA VAL A 102 16.59 2.35 23.39
C VAL A 102 16.62 3.67 22.61
N LEU A 103 17.53 3.82 21.63
CA LEU A 103 17.63 5.06 20.85
C LEU A 103 16.36 5.34 20.04
N SER A 104 15.70 4.30 19.52
CA SER A 104 14.45 4.47 18.79
C SER A 104 13.27 4.75 19.74
N GLN A 105 13.27 4.24 20.98
CA GLN A 105 12.32 4.67 22.02
C GLN A 105 12.52 6.14 22.41
N MET A 106 13.77 6.58 22.57
CA MET A 106 14.04 8.01 22.83
C MET A 106 13.58 8.89 21.67
N LEU A 107 13.82 8.47 20.42
CA LEU A 107 13.42 9.22 19.22
C LEU A 107 11.89 9.41 19.17
N GLN A 108 11.13 8.48 19.73
CA GLN A 108 9.68 8.55 19.85
C GLN A 108 9.24 9.58 20.90
N GLN A 109 9.95 9.63 22.04
CA GLN A 109 9.53 10.38 23.21
C GLN A 109 10.03 11.84 23.25
N THR A 110 11.15 12.14 22.60
CA THR A 110 11.72 13.50 22.62
C THR A 110 11.06 14.42 21.60
N ASP A 111 10.78 15.65 22.00
CA ASP A 111 10.37 16.75 21.11
C ASP A 111 11.49 17.79 20.93
N GLU A 112 12.66 17.58 21.53
CA GLU A 112 13.80 18.48 21.41
C GLU A 112 14.49 18.28 20.05
N LEU A 113 14.38 19.27 19.16
CA LEU A 113 14.90 19.19 17.78
C LEU A 113 16.39 18.79 17.69
N GLN A 114 17.22 19.25 18.63
CA GLN A 114 18.64 18.90 18.66
C GLN A 114 18.84 17.42 19.02
N GLU A 115 18.09 16.92 20.01
CA GLU A 115 18.15 15.52 20.43
C GLU A 115 17.64 14.61 19.31
N ILE A 116 16.52 14.97 18.67
CA ILE A 116 15.98 14.27 17.47
C ILE A 116 17.06 14.16 16.39
N ALA A 117 17.76 15.26 16.07
CA ALA A 117 18.80 15.25 15.06
C ALA A 117 19.98 14.36 15.44
N MET A 118 20.41 14.39 16.71
CA MET A 118 21.48 13.52 17.20
C MET A 118 21.09 12.04 17.15
N LEU A 119 19.93 11.68 17.68
CA LEU A 119 19.40 10.31 17.67
C LEU A 119 19.26 9.78 16.24
N THR A 120 18.72 10.61 15.33
CA THR A 120 18.60 10.26 13.91
C THR A 120 19.96 9.96 13.30
N ASN A 121 20.95 10.85 13.50
CA ASN A 121 22.30 10.65 12.94
C ASN A 121 22.97 9.38 13.46
N VAL A 122 22.85 9.11 14.77
CA VAL A 122 23.41 7.91 15.41
C VAL A 122 22.73 6.65 14.88
N LEU A 123 21.40 6.62 14.81
CA LEU A 123 20.66 5.48 14.26
C LEU A 123 21.00 5.24 12.78
N VAL A 124 21.17 6.30 11.97
CA VAL A 124 21.62 6.19 10.57
C VAL A 124 23.03 5.60 10.48
N GLN A 125 23.94 6.00 11.38
CA GLN A 125 25.27 5.41 11.45
C GLN A 125 25.18 3.91 11.74
N PHE A 126 24.31 3.49 12.66
CA PHE A 126 24.16 2.06 12.98
C PHE A 126 23.52 1.32 11.81
N LEU A 127 22.52 1.92 11.17
CA LEU A 127 21.84 1.36 10.01
C LEU A 127 22.81 1.03 8.88
N LYS A 128 23.86 1.85 8.70
CA LYS A 128 24.91 1.64 7.70
C LYS A 128 25.84 0.47 7.99
N SER A 129 25.97 0.07 9.26
CA SER A 129 26.88 -1.00 9.70
C SER A 129 26.15 -2.30 10.02
N HIS A 130 24.99 -2.20 10.68
CA HIS A 130 24.21 -3.31 11.24
C HIS A 130 22.72 -3.15 10.89
N PRO A 131 22.36 -3.13 9.59
CA PRO A 131 21.01 -2.79 9.16
C PRO A 131 19.94 -3.73 9.72
N LYS A 132 20.26 -5.03 9.84
CA LYS A 132 19.31 -6.03 10.32
C LYS A 132 18.88 -5.75 11.76
N ASP A 133 19.84 -5.51 12.65
CA ASP A 133 19.59 -5.29 14.08
C ASP A 133 18.84 -3.97 14.31
N VAL A 134 19.26 -2.91 13.61
CA VAL A 134 18.62 -1.59 13.72
C VAL A 134 17.19 -1.61 13.20
N LEU A 135 16.95 -2.20 12.02
CA LEU A 135 15.60 -2.30 11.48
C LEU A 135 14.71 -3.18 12.35
N SER A 136 15.23 -4.30 12.86
CA SER A 136 14.52 -5.18 13.79
C SER A 136 14.07 -4.41 15.03
N ALA A 137 14.96 -3.67 15.68
CA ALA A 137 14.65 -2.87 16.85
C ALA A 137 13.59 -1.79 16.57
N ILE A 138 13.75 -1.05 15.46
CA ILE A 138 12.78 0.00 15.09
C ILE A 138 11.40 -0.60 14.79
N PHE A 139 11.32 -1.72 14.06
CA PHE A 139 10.04 -2.36 13.77
C PHE A 139 9.37 -2.91 15.02
N VAL A 140 10.13 -3.51 15.95
CA VAL A 140 9.59 -3.92 17.26
C VAL A 140 8.97 -2.74 17.99
N ASN A 141 9.60 -1.57 17.95
CA ASN A 141 9.04 -0.37 18.56
C ASN A 141 7.84 0.21 17.81
N VAL A 142 7.79 0.10 16.48
CA VAL A 142 6.58 0.41 15.71
C VAL A 142 5.41 -0.48 16.16
N VAL A 143 5.63 -1.78 16.36
CA VAL A 143 4.58 -2.72 16.79
C VAL A 143 4.14 -2.47 18.23
N LYS A 144 5.07 -2.12 19.14
CA LYS A 144 4.76 -1.88 20.56
C LYS A 144 4.04 -0.56 20.81
N SER A 145 4.21 0.44 19.96
CA SER A 145 3.65 1.78 20.18
C SER A 145 2.16 1.83 19.86
N GLU A 146 1.34 2.29 20.80
CA GLU A 146 -0.10 2.50 20.57
C GLU A 146 -0.40 3.81 19.83
N GLU A 147 0.50 4.79 19.92
CA GLU A 147 0.32 6.12 19.31
C GLU A 147 0.72 6.14 17.83
N GLU A 148 -0.21 6.54 16.95
CA GLU A 148 0.02 6.63 15.50
C GLU A 148 1.09 7.67 15.13
N SER A 149 1.12 8.83 15.79
CA SER A 149 2.13 9.88 15.56
C SER A 149 3.55 9.36 15.77
N VAL A 150 3.71 8.53 16.79
CA VAL A 150 4.95 7.90 17.21
C VAL A 150 5.37 6.81 16.22
N ARG A 151 4.46 5.90 15.86
CA ARG A 151 4.70 4.88 14.82
C ARG A 151 5.09 5.51 13.48
N LEU A 152 4.40 6.56 13.06
CA LEU A 152 4.71 7.30 11.83
C LEU A 152 6.10 7.93 11.85
N ARG A 153 6.60 8.41 13.00
CA ARG A 153 7.95 8.98 13.13
C ARG A 153 9.02 7.94 12.78
N LEU A 154 8.89 6.72 13.33
CA LEU A 154 9.80 5.60 13.05
C LEU A 154 9.68 5.08 11.62
N LEU A 155 8.46 4.94 11.10
CA LEU A 155 8.24 4.53 9.72
C LEU A 155 8.85 5.54 8.72
N LYS A 156 8.72 6.84 8.98
CA LYS A 156 9.38 7.90 8.19
C LYS A 156 10.90 7.80 8.26
N PHE A 157 11.46 7.52 9.43
CA PHE A 157 12.91 7.27 9.56
C PHE A 157 13.35 6.14 8.61
N ILE A 158 12.65 4.99 8.64
CA ILE A 158 12.95 3.86 7.74
C ILE A 158 12.85 4.29 6.28
N GLN A 159 11.74 4.93 5.88
CA GLN A 159 11.54 5.34 4.49
C GLN A 159 12.63 6.28 3.97
N LEU A 160 13.11 7.19 4.80
CA LEU A 160 14.15 8.17 4.44
C LEU A 160 15.54 7.53 4.38
N HIS A 161 15.86 6.67 5.34
CA HIS A 161 17.24 6.22 5.57
C HIS A 161 17.54 4.80 5.12
N VAL A 162 16.54 4.00 4.72
CA VAL A 162 16.78 2.65 4.17
C VAL A 162 17.72 2.70 2.95
N ARG A 163 17.70 3.78 2.18
CA ARG A 163 18.59 3.98 1.02
C ARG A 163 20.04 4.31 1.39
N ASP A 164 20.28 4.67 2.64
CA ASP A 164 21.62 4.94 3.15
C ASP A 164 22.38 3.64 3.47
N ILE A 165 21.70 2.49 3.51
CA ILE A 165 22.31 1.18 3.72
C ILE A 165 23.23 0.86 2.52
N PRO A 166 24.50 0.49 2.75
CA PRO A 166 25.41 0.07 1.70
C PRO A 166 24.84 -1.08 0.86
N ILE A 167 25.00 -1.00 -0.46
CA ILE A 167 24.42 -1.96 -1.43
C ILE A 167 24.80 -3.41 -1.10
N HIS A 168 26.04 -3.66 -0.65
CA HIS A 168 26.51 -5.00 -0.31
C HIS A 168 25.81 -5.61 0.92
N LEU A 169 25.19 -4.79 1.79
CA LEU A 169 24.38 -5.25 2.92
C LEU A 169 22.89 -5.40 2.53
N MET A 170 22.46 -4.87 1.39
CA MET A 170 21.11 -5.03 0.83
C MET A 170 20.92 -6.38 0.15
N ASN A 171 21.17 -7.45 0.90
CA ASN A 171 21.04 -8.83 0.43
C ASN A 171 19.62 -9.38 0.64
N GLU A 172 19.38 -10.58 0.13
CA GLU A 172 18.08 -11.25 0.22
C GLU A 172 17.67 -11.54 1.67
N ASP A 173 18.60 -11.91 2.55
CA ASP A 173 18.33 -12.19 3.96
C ASP A 173 17.79 -10.95 4.69
N LEU A 174 18.37 -9.77 4.42
CA LEU A 174 17.86 -8.52 4.96
C LEU A 174 16.46 -8.20 4.42
N MET A 175 16.21 -8.44 3.13
CA MET A 175 14.90 -8.21 2.53
C MET A 175 13.81 -9.12 3.10
N LEU A 176 14.12 -10.40 3.34
CA LEU A 176 13.21 -11.35 4.00
C LEU A 176 12.99 -10.97 5.48
N SER A 177 14.03 -10.47 6.15
CA SER A 177 13.89 -9.91 7.50
C SER A 177 12.94 -8.71 7.51
N ILE A 178 13.08 -7.76 6.57
CA ILE A 178 12.17 -6.62 6.42
C ILE A 178 10.75 -7.08 6.14
N GLU A 179 10.57 -8.06 5.25
CA GLU A 179 9.26 -8.66 4.96
C GLU A 179 8.58 -9.18 6.23
N HIS A 180 9.30 -9.95 7.04
CA HIS A 180 8.78 -10.53 8.28
C HIS A 180 8.27 -9.44 9.23
N HIS A 181 9.08 -8.42 9.48
CA HIS A 181 8.69 -7.31 10.37
C HIS A 181 7.50 -6.52 9.84
N ILE A 182 7.43 -6.30 8.52
CA ILE A 182 6.29 -5.61 7.91
C ILE A 182 5.00 -6.40 8.12
N ARG A 183 5.03 -7.74 8.01
CA ARG A 183 3.84 -8.55 8.29
C ARG A 183 3.33 -8.37 9.72
N GLU A 184 4.23 -8.21 10.69
CA GLU A 184 3.85 -7.91 12.08
C GLU A 184 3.23 -6.52 12.21
N VAL A 185 3.84 -5.49 11.61
CA VAL A 185 3.28 -4.11 11.61
C VAL A 185 1.91 -4.07 10.94
N LEU A 186 1.70 -4.84 9.87
CA LEU A 186 0.44 -4.87 9.14
C LEU A 186 -0.72 -5.53 9.88
N LYS A 187 -0.50 -6.16 11.05
CA LYS A 187 -1.57 -6.66 11.90
C LYS A 187 -2.37 -5.52 12.53
N ASP A 188 -1.77 -4.35 12.69
CA ASP A 188 -2.39 -3.16 13.27
C ASP A 188 -1.90 -1.87 12.60
N ILE A 189 -2.60 -1.44 11.55
CA ILE A 189 -2.10 -0.36 10.68
C ILE A 189 -3.20 0.59 10.21
N THR A 190 -2.88 1.88 10.03
CA THR A 190 -3.74 2.85 9.32
C THR A 190 -3.38 2.93 7.83
N ALA A 191 -4.25 3.52 7.00
CA ALA A 191 -3.92 3.69 5.57
C ALA A 191 -2.68 4.55 5.33
N VAL A 192 -2.44 5.57 6.16
CA VAL A 192 -1.29 6.46 6.01
C VAL A 192 0.00 5.67 6.21
N GLU A 193 0.03 4.82 7.23
CA GLU A 193 1.15 3.93 7.52
C GLU A 193 1.30 2.88 6.43
N PHE A 194 0.21 2.27 5.99
CA PHE A 194 0.24 1.30 4.89
C PHE A 194 0.83 1.92 3.61
N ASP A 195 0.39 3.11 3.21
CA ASP A 195 0.93 3.78 2.03
C ASP A 195 2.41 4.13 2.20
N LEU A 196 2.84 4.50 3.40
CA LEU A 196 4.25 4.73 3.69
C LEU A 196 5.05 3.42 3.51
N ILE A 197 4.56 2.32 4.09
CA ILE A 197 5.18 0.98 3.98
C ILE A 197 5.25 0.52 2.53
N PHE A 198 4.09 0.51 1.86
CA PHE A 198 3.94 0.07 0.49
C PHE A 198 4.83 0.85 -0.47
N ASN A 199 4.91 2.17 -0.33
CA ASN A 199 5.74 3.00 -1.19
C ASN A 199 7.23 2.81 -0.94
N PHE A 200 7.67 2.65 0.32
CA PHE A 200 9.08 2.38 0.56
C PHE A 200 9.48 1.01 0.03
N MET A 201 8.65 -0.02 0.26
CA MET A 201 8.91 -1.40 -0.20
C MET A 201 9.09 -1.43 -1.70
N ARG A 202 8.18 -0.81 -2.46
CA ARG A 202 8.27 -0.69 -3.92
C ARG A 202 9.50 0.06 -4.42
N SER A 203 10.13 0.86 -3.56
CA SER A 203 11.33 1.62 -3.92
C SER A 203 12.63 0.81 -3.79
N LEU A 204 12.61 -0.32 -3.06
CA LEU A 204 13.75 -1.22 -2.92
C LEU A 204 13.89 -2.11 -4.17
N GLU A 205 15.12 -2.31 -4.63
CA GLU A 205 15.40 -3.04 -5.87
C GLU A 205 14.88 -4.49 -5.85
N PHE A 206 14.99 -5.17 -4.71
CA PHE A 206 14.47 -6.53 -4.51
C PHE A 206 12.97 -6.62 -4.82
N PHE A 207 12.15 -5.71 -4.27
CA PHE A 207 10.70 -5.68 -4.50
C PHE A 207 10.30 -5.16 -5.89
N ARG A 208 11.26 -4.72 -6.70
CA ARG A 208 11.07 -4.46 -8.14
C ARG A 208 11.30 -5.69 -9.01
N THR A 209 11.85 -6.77 -8.48
CA THR A 209 11.97 -8.06 -9.18
C THR A 209 10.62 -8.79 -9.27
N ALA A 210 10.49 -9.82 -10.11
CA ALA A 210 9.25 -10.61 -10.18
C ALA A 210 8.96 -11.32 -8.84
N LYS A 211 9.98 -11.92 -8.21
CA LYS A 211 9.89 -12.58 -6.91
C LYS A 211 9.45 -11.61 -5.82
N GLY A 212 10.14 -10.47 -5.68
CA GLY A 212 9.81 -9.47 -4.67
C GLY A 212 8.42 -8.85 -4.89
N ARG A 213 8.02 -8.55 -6.13
CA ARG A 213 6.65 -8.09 -6.41
C ARG A 213 5.58 -9.11 -6.00
N MET A 214 5.83 -10.40 -6.20
CA MET A 214 4.90 -11.45 -5.76
C MET A 214 4.78 -11.52 -4.24
N ILE A 215 5.89 -11.38 -3.52
CA ILE A 215 5.88 -11.29 -2.05
C ILE A 215 5.04 -10.10 -1.60
N LEU A 216 5.31 -8.90 -2.14
CA LEU A 216 4.56 -7.71 -1.79
C LEU A 216 3.07 -7.82 -2.19
N TYR A 217 2.78 -8.46 -3.32
CA TYR A 217 1.41 -8.72 -3.77
C TYR A 217 0.64 -9.57 -2.76
N LYS A 218 1.25 -10.67 -2.29
CA LYS A 218 0.66 -11.52 -1.24
C LYS A 218 0.39 -10.73 0.03
N ILE A 219 1.36 -9.93 0.50
CA ILE A 219 1.18 -9.05 1.66
C ILE A 219 -0.06 -8.14 1.51
N VAL A 220 -0.27 -7.54 0.33
CA VAL A 220 -1.45 -6.70 0.08
C VAL A 220 -2.74 -7.52 0.01
N VAL A 221 -2.73 -8.69 -0.60
CA VAL A 221 -3.90 -9.58 -0.70
C VAL A 221 -4.30 -10.14 0.67
N ASP A 222 -3.33 -10.44 1.54
CA ASP A 222 -3.58 -10.91 2.91
C ASP A 222 -4.45 -9.90 3.71
N GLN A 223 -4.31 -8.60 3.43
CA GLN A 223 -5.14 -7.55 4.05
C GLN A 223 -6.61 -7.56 3.61
N MET A 224 -6.92 -8.25 2.51
CA MET A 224 -8.28 -8.34 1.96
C MET A 224 -9.08 -9.49 2.58
N GLN A 225 -8.42 -10.48 3.19
CA GLN A 225 -9.06 -11.69 3.72
C GLN A 225 -9.94 -12.38 2.67
N ILE A 226 -9.34 -12.73 1.51
CA ILE A 226 -10.08 -13.25 0.35
C ILE A 226 -10.83 -14.58 0.62
N ASP A 227 -10.50 -15.27 1.71
CA ASP A 227 -11.18 -16.48 2.16
C ASP A 227 -12.54 -16.18 2.84
N GLU A 228 -12.75 -14.95 3.30
CA GLU A 228 -14.00 -14.50 3.92
C GLU A 228 -15.04 -14.08 2.85
N PRO A 229 -16.34 -13.97 3.20
CA PRO A 229 -17.37 -13.39 2.34
C PRO A 229 -17.12 -11.90 2.04
N PHE A 230 -17.65 -11.41 0.91
CA PHE A 230 -17.57 -9.99 0.58
C PHE A 230 -18.53 -9.17 1.49
N PRO A 231 -18.08 -8.09 2.14
CA PRO A 231 -18.83 -7.41 3.20
C PRO A 231 -19.83 -6.38 2.66
N ALA A 232 -20.92 -6.85 2.05
CA ALA A 232 -21.95 -6.00 1.44
C ALA A 232 -22.56 -4.97 2.42
N ASN A 233 -22.76 -5.39 3.67
CA ASN A 233 -23.37 -4.60 4.75
C ASN A 233 -22.38 -3.73 5.53
N ASP A 234 -21.09 -3.75 5.18
CA ASP A 234 -20.06 -2.90 5.78
C ASP A 234 -19.35 -2.11 4.68
N PRO A 235 -19.91 -0.94 4.30
CA PRO A 235 -19.36 -0.10 3.23
C PRO A 235 -17.93 0.34 3.51
N GLN A 236 -17.54 0.51 4.79
CA GLN A 236 -16.19 0.91 5.15
C GLN A 236 -15.19 -0.22 4.85
N ARG A 237 -15.49 -1.45 5.26
CA ARG A 237 -14.64 -2.60 4.93
C ARG A 237 -14.62 -2.87 3.43
N PHE A 238 -15.76 -2.74 2.74
CA PHE A 238 -15.82 -2.84 1.28
C PHE A 238 -14.85 -1.84 0.62
N ASP A 239 -14.87 -0.59 1.06
CA ASP A 239 -14.03 0.49 0.57
C ASP A 239 -12.53 0.25 0.86
N GLN A 240 -12.20 -0.33 2.02
CA GLN A 240 -10.86 -0.79 2.36
C GLN A 240 -10.36 -1.93 1.45
N ILE A 241 -11.22 -2.92 1.14
CA ILE A 241 -10.85 -3.98 0.19
C ILE A 241 -10.51 -3.36 -1.17
N LEU A 242 -11.34 -2.44 -1.68
CA LEU A 242 -11.06 -1.76 -2.94
C LEU A 242 -9.77 -0.95 -2.90
N TYR A 243 -9.49 -0.28 -1.77
CA TYR A 243 -8.21 0.40 -1.54
C TYR A 243 -7.02 -0.55 -1.72
N PHE A 244 -7.07 -1.75 -1.12
CA PHE A 244 -6.00 -2.73 -1.28
C PHE A 244 -5.95 -3.30 -2.69
N VAL A 245 -7.10 -3.54 -3.35
CA VAL A 245 -7.17 -4.01 -4.74
C VAL A 245 -6.43 -3.06 -5.68
N GLU A 246 -6.62 -1.76 -5.50
CA GLU A 246 -5.93 -0.72 -6.28
C GLU A 246 -4.42 -0.71 -6.03
N ARG A 247 -3.95 -1.00 -4.80
CA ARG A 247 -2.52 -1.18 -4.54
C ARG A 247 -1.98 -2.47 -5.14
N ALA A 248 -2.69 -3.58 -4.99
CA ALA A 248 -2.32 -4.86 -5.57
C ALA A 248 -2.15 -4.73 -7.08
N ARG A 249 -3.05 -3.99 -7.76
CA ARG A 249 -2.99 -3.69 -9.18
C ARG A 249 -1.65 -3.05 -9.63
N LEU A 250 -0.99 -2.27 -8.78
CA LEU A 250 0.28 -1.62 -9.11
C LEU A 250 1.48 -2.57 -9.14
N LEU A 251 1.31 -3.79 -8.61
CA LEU A 251 2.33 -4.82 -8.55
C LEU A 251 2.21 -5.85 -9.68
N LEU A 252 1.06 -5.88 -10.35
CA LEU A 252 0.75 -6.86 -11.37
C LEU A 252 1.53 -6.62 -12.67
N SER A 253 1.89 -7.72 -13.32
CA SER A 253 2.51 -7.76 -14.64
C SER A 253 2.28 -9.13 -15.26
N ILE A 254 2.79 -9.39 -16.46
CA ILE A 254 2.65 -10.72 -17.07
C ILE A 254 3.23 -11.87 -16.22
N ASN A 255 4.21 -11.53 -15.35
CA ASN A 255 4.90 -12.43 -14.42
C ASN A 255 4.35 -12.36 -12.97
N CYS A 256 3.39 -11.48 -12.69
CA CYS A 256 2.79 -11.29 -11.37
C CYS A 256 1.28 -11.15 -11.58
N ARG A 257 0.55 -12.26 -11.45
CA ARG A 257 -0.84 -12.42 -11.91
C ARG A 257 -1.82 -12.33 -10.76
N SER A 258 -3.07 -11.98 -11.06
CA SER A 258 -4.14 -11.72 -10.09
C SER A 258 -5.27 -12.72 -10.13
N THR A 259 -5.01 -13.98 -10.48
CA THR A 259 -6.08 -14.97 -10.75
C THR A 259 -6.95 -15.21 -9.52
N GLU A 260 -6.36 -15.48 -8.36
CA GLU A 260 -7.10 -15.67 -7.10
C GLU A 260 -7.91 -14.43 -6.70
N LEU A 261 -7.32 -13.24 -6.82
CA LEU A 261 -8.01 -11.99 -6.51
C LEU A 261 -9.18 -11.72 -7.47
N VAL A 262 -9.03 -12.01 -8.75
CA VAL A 262 -10.12 -11.89 -9.74
C VAL A 262 -11.24 -12.87 -9.45
N ASN A 263 -10.92 -14.12 -9.12
CA ASN A 263 -11.90 -15.13 -8.73
C ASN A 263 -12.64 -14.68 -7.46
N PHE A 264 -11.94 -14.17 -6.44
CA PHE A 264 -12.56 -13.62 -5.23
C PHE A 264 -13.56 -12.49 -5.55
N MET A 265 -13.13 -11.51 -6.36
CA MET A 265 -14.00 -10.40 -6.76
C MET A 265 -15.25 -10.94 -7.48
N ILE A 266 -15.10 -11.88 -8.42
CA ILE A 266 -16.24 -12.39 -9.18
C ILE A 266 -17.13 -13.30 -8.34
N SER A 267 -16.58 -14.37 -7.76
CA SER A 267 -17.34 -15.39 -7.02
C SER A 267 -18.05 -14.85 -5.78
N LYS A 268 -17.43 -13.92 -5.05
CA LYS A 268 -17.96 -13.39 -3.78
C LYS A 268 -18.45 -11.96 -3.86
N GLY A 269 -17.82 -11.13 -4.69
CA GLY A 269 -18.17 -9.71 -4.82
C GLY A 269 -19.38 -9.46 -5.70
N ILE A 270 -19.41 -9.99 -6.92
CA ILE A 270 -20.52 -9.76 -7.88
C ILE A 270 -21.90 -10.12 -7.31
N PRO A 271 -22.09 -11.28 -6.62
CA PRO A 271 -23.40 -11.67 -6.11
C PRO A 271 -24.05 -10.66 -5.16
N VAL A 272 -23.26 -9.85 -4.46
CA VAL A 272 -23.75 -8.89 -3.46
C VAL A 272 -23.75 -7.44 -3.96
N LEU A 273 -23.33 -7.16 -5.20
CA LEU A 273 -23.17 -5.79 -5.69
C LEU A 273 -24.45 -4.96 -5.72
N GLU A 274 -25.62 -5.58 -5.89
CA GLU A 274 -26.90 -4.86 -5.89
C GLU A 274 -27.28 -4.30 -4.51
N GLU A 275 -26.71 -4.85 -3.44
CA GLU A 275 -26.92 -4.40 -2.06
C GLU A 275 -26.02 -3.19 -1.71
N VAL A 276 -25.04 -2.90 -2.57
CA VAL A 276 -24.01 -1.87 -2.33
C VAL A 276 -24.36 -0.57 -3.04
N ASN A 277 -23.99 0.57 -2.44
CA ASN A 277 -24.21 1.87 -3.06
C ASN A 277 -23.53 1.98 -4.44
N ALA A 278 -24.11 2.80 -5.32
CA ALA A 278 -23.69 2.89 -6.72
C ALA A 278 -22.22 3.30 -6.89
N ALA A 279 -21.68 4.17 -6.02
CA ALA A 279 -20.31 4.64 -6.12
C ALA A 279 -19.29 3.51 -5.87
N LEU A 280 -19.48 2.74 -4.79
CA LEU A 280 -18.64 1.58 -4.48
C LEU A 280 -18.78 0.48 -5.54
N ARG A 281 -20.00 0.23 -6.02
CA ARG A 281 -20.27 -0.72 -7.09
C ARG A 281 -19.52 -0.37 -8.38
N ILE A 282 -19.56 0.90 -8.80
CA ILE A 282 -18.81 1.36 -9.98
C ILE A 282 -17.30 1.23 -9.75
N ARG A 283 -16.80 1.61 -8.56
CA ARG A 283 -15.37 1.48 -8.22
C ARG A 283 -14.91 0.02 -8.25
N PHE A 284 -15.72 -0.89 -7.72
CA PHE A 284 -15.50 -2.34 -7.79
C PHE A 284 -15.40 -2.82 -9.24
N LEU A 285 -16.38 -2.49 -10.09
CA LEU A 285 -16.41 -2.98 -11.47
C LEU A 285 -15.25 -2.41 -12.30
N ARG A 286 -14.86 -1.15 -12.05
CA ARG A 286 -13.64 -0.56 -12.63
C ARG A 286 -12.39 -1.32 -12.20
N ALA A 287 -12.24 -1.61 -10.90
CA ALA A 287 -11.11 -2.38 -10.39
C ALA A 287 -11.03 -3.76 -11.05
N LEU A 288 -12.17 -4.45 -11.23
CA LEU A 288 -12.23 -5.73 -11.94
C LEU A 288 -11.72 -5.64 -13.38
N VAL A 289 -12.14 -4.61 -14.13
CA VAL A 289 -11.62 -4.34 -15.49
C VAL A 289 -10.11 -4.14 -15.49
N GLU A 290 -9.57 -3.46 -14.48
CA GLU A 290 -8.13 -3.22 -14.39
C GLU A 290 -7.31 -4.46 -14.03
N LEU A 291 -7.91 -5.41 -13.30
CA LEU A 291 -7.29 -6.70 -12.96
C LEU A 291 -7.40 -7.73 -14.09
N ALA A 292 -8.46 -7.68 -14.91
CA ALA A 292 -8.75 -8.71 -15.90
C ALA A 292 -7.58 -9.08 -16.85
N PRO A 293 -6.76 -8.14 -17.36
CA PRO A 293 -5.61 -8.46 -18.22
C PRO A 293 -4.51 -9.28 -17.52
N PHE A 294 -4.52 -9.35 -16.19
CA PHE A 294 -3.52 -10.05 -15.38
C PHE A 294 -4.04 -11.37 -14.80
N SER A 295 -5.26 -11.78 -15.16
CA SER A 295 -5.76 -13.13 -14.85
C SER A 295 -5.31 -14.14 -15.91
N LYS A 296 -4.87 -15.33 -15.49
CA LYS A 296 -4.45 -16.40 -16.41
C LYS A 296 -5.64 -17.05 -17.12
N SER A 297 -6.69 -17.32 -16.36
CA SER A 297 -7.91 -17.98 -16.79
C SER A 297 -8.99 -17.66 -15.76
N LEU A 298 -10.23 -17.62 -16.19
CA LEU A 298 -11.38 -17.49 -15.31
C LEU A 298 -12.07 -18.85 -15.19
N GLU A 299 -12.49 -19.21 -13.99
CA GLU A 299 -13.30 -20.42 -13.80
C GLU A 299 -14.64 -20.28 -14.53
N ARG A 300 -15.22 -21.41 -14.97
CA ARG A 300 -16.48 -21.39 -15.72
C ARG A 300 -17.66 -20.90 -14.87
N SER A 301 -17.66 -21.25 -13.58
CA SER A 301 -18.59 -20.71 -12.57
C SER A 301 -18.51 -19.19 -12.50
N ASP A 302 -17.31 -18.63 -12.34
CA ASP A 302 -17.07 -17.20 -12.25
C ASP A 302 -17.48 -16.47 -13.54
N LEU A 303 -17.15 -17.05 -14.69
CA LEU A 303 -17.58 -16.52 -15.99
C LEU A 303 -19.11 -16.44 -16.10
N MET A 304 -19.83 -17.45 -15.61
CA MET A 304 -21.30 -17.44 -15.59
C MET A 304 -21.84 -16.39 -14.62
N ILE A 305 -21.25 -16.21 -13.43
CA ILE A 305 -21.65 -15.15 -12.49
C ILE A 305 -21.53 -13.77 -13.14
N LEU A 306 -20.40 -13.50 -13.80
CA LEU A 306 -20.18 -12.25 -14.52
C LEU A 306 -21.17 -12.07 -15.69
N SER A 307 -21.44 -13.14 -16.44
CA SER A 307 -22.40 -13.12 -17.55
C SER A 307 -23.84 -12.88 -17.09
N ASP A 308 -24.25 -13.51 -16.00
CA ASP A 308 -25.59 -13.34 -15.42
C ASP A 308 -25.77 -11.91 -14.92
N TYR A 309 -24.75 -11.34 -14.26
CA TYR A 309 -24.75 -9.93 -13.87
C TYR A 309 -24.85 -9.01 -15.08
N PHE A 310 -24.06 -9.27 -16.14
CA PHE A 310 -24.14 -8.49 -17.37
C PHE A 310 -25.53 -8.59 -18.02
N SER A 311 -26.10 -9.79 -18.09
CA SER A 311 -27.42 -10.04 -18.67
C SER A 311 -28.53 -9.31 -17.92
N LYS A 312 -28.42 -9.16 -16.58
CA LYS A 312 -29.34 -8.35 -15.77
C LYS A 312 -29.29 -6.87 -16.10
N LEU A 313 -28.13 -6.34 -16.51
CA LEU A 313 -27.97 -4.93 -16.89
C LEU A 313 -28.54 -4.62 -18.29
N ILE A 314 -28.69 -5.64 -19.15
CA ILE A 314 -29.24 -5.47 -20.49
C ILE A 314 -30.77 -5.32 -20.39
N PRO A 315 -31.38 -4.26 -20.94
CA PRO A 315 -32.83 -4.12 -20.93
C PRO A 315 -33.55 -5.34 -21.56
N PRO A 316 -34.67 -5.80 -20.98
CA PRO A 316 -35.49 -6.85 -21.59
C PRO A 316 -36.06 -6.38 -22.93
N LEU A 317 -36.39 -7.31 -23.83
CA LEU A 317 -37.09 -6.94 -25.06
C LEU A 317 -38.50 -6.43 -24.72
N PRO A 318 -39.06 -5.49 -25.49
CA PRO A 318 -40.46 -5.07 -25.30
C PRO A 318 -41.46 -6.23 -25.33
N SER A 319 -41.15 -7.28 -26.11
CA SER A 319 -41.96 -8.51 -26.19
C SER A 319 -41.86 -9.42 -24.96
N GLU A 320 -40.85 -9.23 -24.10
CA GLU A 320 -40.64 -10.00 -22.86
C GLU A 320 -41.35 -9.34 -21.67
N CYS A 321 -41.74 -8.07 -21.77
CA CYS A 321 -42.51 -7.37 -20.75
C CYS A 321 -44.01 -7.70 -20.88
N SER A 322 -44.52 -8.59 -20.03
CA SER A 322 -45.97 -8.78 -19.86
C SER A 322 -46.63 -7.50 -19.33
N SER A 323 -47.78 -7.19 -19.93
CA SER A 323 -48.52 -5.92 -19.85
C SER A 323 -49.04 -5.56 -18.46
N ALA A 324 -48.21 -5.00 -17.59
CA ALA A 324 -48.67 -4.44 -16.31
C ALA A 324 -47.98 -3.15 -15.84
N ASN A 325 -46.90 -2.68 -16.48
CA ASN A 325 -46.28 -1.40 -16.12
C ASN A 325 -45.82 -0.66 -17.38
N VAL A 326 -46.76 -0.30 -18.26
CA VAL A 326 -46.52 0.79 -19.22
C VAL A 326 -46.67 2.10 -18.43
N GLY A 327 -45.71 2.33 -17.53
CA GLY A 327 -45.44 3.66 -17.02
C GLY A 327 -44.95 4.51 -18.19
N ASP A 328 -45.51 5.71 -18.29
CA ASP A 328 -45.27 6.77 -19.26
C ASP A 328 -43.91 6.67 -20.00
N VAL A 329 -43.97 6.61 -21.34
CA VAL A 329 -42.85 6.48 -22.31
C VAL A 329 -41.97 7.76 -22.34
N ASN A 330 -42.01 8.56 -21.29
CA ASN A 330 -41.29 9.82 -21.12
C ASN A 330 -40.32 9.81 -19.92
N THR A 331 -40.09 8.67 -19.28
CA THR A 331 -38.97 8.55 -18.34
C THR A 331 -37.68 8.62 -19.17
N SER A 332 -36.79 9.57 -18.87
CA SER A 332 -35.59 9.80 -19.69
C SER A 332 -34.80 8.50 -19.88
N LEU A 333 -34.56 8.11 -21.14
CA LEU A 333 -33.74 6.95 -21.52
C LEU A 333 -32.36 6.94 -20.82
N GLU A 334 -31.90 8.11 -20.35
CA GLU A 334 -30.69 8.31 -19.52
C GLU A 334 -30.73 7.68 -18.14
N GLN A 335 -31.89 7.69 -17.47
CA GLN A 335 -31.99 7.22 -16.09
C GLN A 335 -32.14 5.69 -16.00
N GLU A 336 -32.50 5.05 -17.11
CA GLU A 336 -32.75 3.61 -17.17
C GLU A 336 -31.48 2.80 -17.51
N LEU A 337 -30.59 3.35 -18.35
CA LEU A 337 -29.34 2.68 -18.71
C LEU A 337 -28.25 2.96 -17.68
N ARG A 338 -27.89 1.94 -16.88
CA ARG A 338 -26.74 1.96 -15.95
C ARG A 338 -25.41 1.95 -16.72
N LEU A 339 -25.12 3.01 -17.49
CA LEU A 339 -24.03 3.09 -18.49
C LEU A 339 -22.66 2.76 -17.91
N SER A 340 -22.35 3.26 -16.70
CA SER A 340 -21.06 2.96 -16.04
C SER A 340 -20.88 1.47 -15.75
N GLU A 341 -21.97 0.78 -15.42
CA GLU A 341 -21.96 -0.64 -15.09
C GLU A 341 -22.00 -1.50 -16.34
N LEU A 342 -22.78 -1.09 -17.34
CA LEU A 342 -22.79 -1.71 -18.66
C LEU A 342 -21.40 -1.68 -19.28
N GLU A 343 -20.74 -0.52 -19.30
CA GLU A 343 -19.39 -0.38 -19.84
C GLU A 343 -18.40 -1.26 -19.09
N THR A 344 -18.33 -1.14 -17.75
CA THR A 344 -17.36 -1.88 -16.94
C THR A 344 -17.55 -3.39 -17.03
N THR A 345 -18.80 -3.87 -16.89
CA THR A 345 -19.11 -5.31 -16.93
C THR A 345 -18.83 -5.90 -18.31
N SER A 346 -19.23 -5.21 -19.38
CA SER A 346 -18.98 -5.67 -20.75
C SER A 346 -17.48 -5.66 -21.11
N LEU A 347 -16.72 -4.66 -20.65
CA LEU A 347 -15.26 -4.63 -20.80
C LEU A 347 -14.58 -5.79 -20.07
N ALA A 348 -14.99 -6.08 -18.83
CA ALA A 348 -14.47 -7.21 -18.06
C ALA A 348 -14.78 -8.53 -18.77
N PHE A 349 -16.04 -8.75 -19.16
CA PHE A 349 -16.49 -9.96 -19.85
C PHE A 349 -15.73 -10.20 -21.16
N VAL A 350 -15.59 -9.17 -22.01
CA VAL A 350 -14.81 -9.26 -23.25
C VAL A 350 -13.33 -9.48 -22.97
N SER A 351 -12.77 -8.92 -21.90
CA SER A 351 -11.38 -9.18 -21.53
C SER A 351 -11.14 -10.65 -21.23
N PHE A 352 -12.07 -11.33 -20.55
CA PHE A 352 -11.95 -12.77 -20.28
C PHE A 352 -12.17 -13.62 -21.54
N CYS A 353 -13.12 -13.23 -22.40
CA CYS A 353 -13.32 -13.89 -23.70
C CYS A 353 -12.12 -13.74 -24.64
N ARG A 354 -11.31 -12.69 -24.49
CA ARG A 354 -10.05 -12.52 -25.21
C ARG A 354 -8.99 -13.53 -24.74
N THR A 355 -8.94 -13.80 -23.45
CA THR A 355 -7.98 -14.74 -22.84
C THR A 355 -8.36 -16.19 -23.13
N ASP A 356 -9.65 -16.53 -23.06
CA ASP A 356 -10.18 -17.86 -23.39
C ASP A 356 -11.19 -17.76 -24.53
N LYS A 357 -10.79 -18.22 -25.72
CA LYS A 357 -11.61 -18.18 -26.96
C LYS A 357 -12.91 -18.98 -26.85
N THR A 358 -12.98 -19.96 -25.96
CA THR A 358 -14.17 -20.81 -25.76
C THR A 358 -15.12 -20.27 -24.69
N ALA A 359 -14.74 -19.20 -23.99
CA ALA A 359 -15.53 -18.62 -22.90
C ALA A 359 -16.89 -18.10 -23.39
N PHE A 360 -16.90 -17.40 -24.54
CA PHE A 360 -18.13 -16.82 -25.08
C PHE A 360 -19.15 -17.90 -25.46
N ASP A 361 -18.71 -18.90 -26.23
CA ASP A 361 -19.59 -19.99 -26.70
C ASP A 361 -20.15 -20.78 -25.51
N TYR A 362 -19.30 -21.11 -24.53
CA TYR A 362 -19.75 -21.77 -23.30
C TYR A 362 -20.81 -20.96 -22.55
N THR A 363 -20.59 -19.65 -22.41
CA THR A 363 -21.53 -18.76 -21.74
C THR A 363 -22.87 -18.75 -22.47
N LEU A 364 -22.84 -18.71 -23.80
CA LEU A 364 -24.05 -18.73 -24.62
C LEU A 364 -24.78 -20.07 -24.51
N GLU A 365 -24.08 -21.20 -24.47
CA GLU A 365 -24.69 -22.53 -24.32
C GLU A 365 -25.37 -22.74 -22.96
N HIS A 366 -24.82 -22.14 -21.90
CA HIS A 366 -25.27 -22.37 -20.52
C HIS A 366 -26.13 -21.23 -19.95
N SER A 367 -26.30 -20.13 -20.69
CA SER A 367 -27.16 -19.02 -20.29
C SER A 367 -28.64 -19.35 -20.48
N LYS A 368 -29.47 -19.00 -19.49
CA LYS A 368 -30.94 -19.10 -19.58
C LYS A 368 -31.51 -18.25 -20.72
N ASP A 369 -30.81 -17.18 -21.09
CA ASP A 369 -31.22 -16.22 -22.10
C ASP A 369 -30.55 -16.46 -23.46
N SER A 370 -29.95 -17.63 -23.68
CA SER A 370 -29.19 -17.95 -24.90
C SER A 370 -29.94 -17.61 -26.20
N ALA A 371 -31.22 -17.99 -26.27
CA ALA A 371 -32.06 -17.76 -27.45
C ALA A 371 -32.40 -16.28 -27.69
N SER A 372 -32.44 -15.46 -26.63
CA SER A 372 -32.74 -14.03 -26.69
C SER A 372 -31.50 -13.14 -26.64
N TRP A 373 -30.32 -13.66 -26.28
CA TRP A 373 -29.07 -12.93 -26.12
C TRP A 373 -28.78 -11.99 -27.30
N ARG A 374 -28.71 -12.55 -28.52
CA ARG A 374 -28.42 -11.76 -29.72
C ARG A 374 -29.46 -10.66 -29.94
N LYS A 375 -30.75 -10.96 -29.70
CA LYS A 375 -31.84 -9.99 -29.87
C LYS A 375 -31.72 -8.86 -28.83
N ARG A 376 -31.47 -9.21 -27.56
CA ARG A 376 -31.28 -8.26 -26.45
C ARG A 376 -30.03 -7.38 -26.65
N ILE A 377 -28.91 -7.94 -27.11
CA ILE A 377 -27.71 -7.16 -27.44
C ILE A 377 -27.96 -6.19 -28.60
N ILE A 378 -28.65 -6.63 -29.67
CA ILE A 378 -29.02 -5.75 -30.79
C ILE A 378 -29.97 -4.63 -30.31
N TYR A 379 -30.93 -4.97 -29.44
CA TYR A 379 -31.85 -3.99 -28.86
C TYR A 379 -31.11 -2.95 -28.01
N LEU A 380 -30.22 -3.38 -27.12
CA LEU A 380 -29.33 -2.50 -26.37
C LEU A 380 -28.50 -1.60 -27.31
N GLY A 381 -27.96 -2.15 -28.40
CA GLY A 381 -27.24 -1.37 -29.42
C GLY A 381 -28.09 -0.25 -30.03
N ARG A 382 -29.38 -0.48 -30.28
CA ARG A 382 -30.31 0.55 -30.78
C ARG A 382 -30.59 1.62 -29.73
N LEU A 383 -30.83 1.21 -28.47
CA LEU A 383 -31.03 2.16 -27.36
C LEU A 383 -29.81 3.06 -27.17
N LEU A 384 -28.60 2.49 -27.22
CA LEU A 384 -27.35 3.24 -27.13
C LEU A 384 -27.16 4.20 -28.31
N GLN A 385 -27.52 3.81 -29.54
CA GLN A 385 -27.49 4.72 -30.70
C GLN A 385 -28.40 5.92 -30.51
N HIS A 386 -29.64 5.69 -30.07
CA HIS A 386 -30.59 6.76 -29.79
C HIS A 386 -30.06 7.69 -28.69
N TYR A 387 -29.54 7.10 -27.60
CA TYR A 387 -28.93 7.84 -26.51
C TYR A 387 -27.76 8.73 -26.99
N ILE A 388 -26.83 8.18 -27.76
CA ILE A 388 -25.67 8.90 -28.31
C ILE A 388 -26.08 10.08 -29.19
N ILE A 389 -27.14 9.93 -30.01
CA ILE A 389 -27.64 11.03 -30.86
C ILE A 389 -28.22 12.15 -29.99
N SER A 390 -29.04 11.80 -28.99
CA SER A 390 -29.65 12.74 -28.06
C SER A 390 -28.58 13.49 -27.24
N ALA A 391 -27.68 12.74 -26.59
CA ALA A 391 -26.62 13.28 -25.75
C ALA A 391 -25.64 14.15 -26.56
N ASN A 392 -25.32 13.81 -27.81
CA ASN A 392 -24.52 14.66 -28.69
C ASN A 392 -25.22 15.99 -29.01
N SER A 393 -26.52 15.95 -29.31
CA SER A 393 -27.31 17.15 -29.58
C SER A 393 -27.31 18.09 -28.36
N GLU A 394 -27.53 17.55 -27.17
CA GLU A 394 -27.48 18.30 -25.90
C GLU A 394 -26.08 18.86 -25.61
N LEU A 395 -25.04 18.04 -25.76
CA LEU A 395 -23.66 18.46 -25.56
C LEU A 395 -23.29 19.61 -26.50
N GLN A 396 -23.75 19.58 -27.76
CA GLN A 396 -23.57 20.68 -28.71
C GLN A 396 -24.33 21.95 -28.29
N LYS A 397 -25.55 21.82 -27.77
CA LYS A 397 -26.30 22.96 -27.20
C LYS A 397 -25.53 23.57 -26.02
N MET A 398 -25.03 22.75 -25.10
CA MET A 398 -24.23 23.21 -23.95
C MET A 398 -22.92 23.90 -24.38
N ARG A 399 -22.25 23.39 -25.42
CA ARG A 399 -21.03 24.01 -25.98
C ARG A 399 -21.27 25.36 -26.63
N LYS A 400 -22.48 25.62 -27.14
CA LYS A 400 -22.86 26.91 -27.75
C LYS A 400 -23.18 27.99 -26.73
N LEU A 401 -23.38 27.64 -25.45
CA LEU A 401 -23.57 28.62 -24.37
C LEU A 401 -22.30 29.47 -24.17
N GLU A 402 -22.48 30.70 -23.68
CA GLU A 402 -21.38 31.57 -23.30
C GLU A 402 -20.50 30.92 -22.22
N PRO A 403 -19.16 31.12 -22.21
CA PRO A 403 -18.26 30.49 -21.24
C PRO A 403 -18.63 30.71 -19.77
N SER A 404 -19.24 31.85 -19.43
CA SER A 404 -19.73 32.19 -18.09
C SER A 404 -20.99 31.42 -17.65
N LYS A 405 -21.76 30.89 -18.62
CA LYS A 405 -23.00 30.11 -18.40
C LYS A 405 -22.78 28.61 -18.55
N ARG A 406 -21.56 28.17 -18.87
CA ARG A 406 -21.24 26.74 -19.00
C ARG A 406 -20.97 26.15 -17.63
N ASP A 407 -21.83 25.23 -17.21
CA ASP A 407 -21.50 24.32 -16.12
C ASP A 407 -20.45 23.30 -16.62
N LYS A 408 -19.20 23.49 -16.18
CA LYS A 408 -18.08 22.60 -16.53
C LYS A 408 -18.30 21.18 -16.01
N ASN A 409 -18.96 21.02 -14.86
CA ASN A 409 -19.21 19.71 -14.26
C ASN A 409 -20.26 18.95 -15.07
N GLN A 410 -21.36 19.63 -15.44
CA GLN A 410 -22.39 19.05 -16.30
C GLN A 410 -21.83 18.68 -17.68
N LEU A 411 -20.97 19.54 -18.26
CA LEU A 411 -20.34 19.26 -19.55
C LEU A 411 -19.43 18.03 -19.48
N SER A 412 -18.64 17.90 -18.40
CA SER A 412 -17.76 16.76 -18.17
C SER A 412 -18.55 15.47 -17.94
N PHE A 413 -19.63 15.54 -17.15
CA PHE A 413 -20.55 14.44 -16.93
C PHE A 413 -21.13 13.93 -18.26
N GLN A 414 -21.67 14.83 -19.09
CA GLN A 414 -22.27 14.45 -20.38
C GLN A 414 -21.24 13.86 -21.35
N GLN A 415 -20.00 14.38 -21.35
CA GLN A 415 -18.91 13.82 -22.16
C GLN A 415 -18.53 12.40 -21.70
N ASN A 416 -18.46 12.17 -20.39
CA ASN A 416 -18.16 10.85 -19.84
C ASN A 416 -19.29 9.86 -20.17
N SER A 417 -20.56 10.25 -19.99
CA SER A 417 -21.71 9.42 -20.32
C SER A 417 -21.76 9.04 -21.80
N LEU A 418 -21.47 10.00 -22.69
CA LEU A 418 -21.36 9.73 -24.11
C LEU A 418 -20.25 8.71 -24.41
N LYS A 419 -19.07 8.87 -23.79
CA LYS A 419 -17.95 7.94 -23.98
C LYS A 419 -18.29 6.52 -23.49
N MET A 420 -18.95 6.39 -22.33
CA MET A 420 -19.44 5.11 -21.80
C MET A 420 -20.40 4.44 -22.78
N ALA A 421 -21.33 5.20 -23.35
CA ALA A 421 -22.29 4.69 -24.32
C ALA A 421 -21.63 4.27 -25.64
N GLU A 422 -20.68 5.06 -26.17
CA GLU A 422 -19.92 4.73 -27.37
C GLU A 422 -19.10 3.43 -27.19
N ASN A 423 -18.41 3.31 -26.07
CA ASN A 423 -17.63 2.11 -25.72
C ASN A 423 -18.55 0.89 -25.62
N THR A 424 -19.69 1.01 -24.92
CA THR A 424 -20.68 -0.06 -24.80
C THR A 424 -21.28 -0.43 -26.17
N LEU A 425 -21.60 0.56 -27.02
CA LEU A 425 -22.12 0.32 -28.37
C LEU A 425 -21.12 -0.42 -29.25
N HIS A 426 -19.82 -0.16 -29.08
CA HIS A 426 -18.81 -0.92 -29.79
C HIS A 426 -18.78 -2.38 -29.33
N LEU A 427 -18.91 -2.63 -28.02
CA LEU A 427 -18.97 -3.97 -27.45
C LEU A 427 -20.21 -4.74 -27.90
N THR A 428 -21.39 -4.09 -27.99
CA THR A 428 -22.60 -4.76 -28.50
C THR A 428 -22.44 -5.23 -29.94
N LYS A 429 -21.74 -4.48 -30.79
CA LYS A 429 -21.44 -4.90 -32.18
C LYS A 429 -20.59 -6.17 -32.23
N ILE A 430 -19.61 -6.29 -31.32
CA ILE A 430 -18.78 -7.49 -31.19
C ILE A 430 -19.65 -8.66 -30.71
N LEU A 431 -20.35 -8.48 -29.59
CA LEU A 431 -21.12 -9.53 -28.91
C LEU A 431 -22.38 -10.00 -29.68
N ALA A 432 -22.88 -9.21 -30.62
CA ALA A 432 -23.99 -9.59 -31.50
C ALA A 432 -23.55 -10.49 -32.67
N HIS A 433 -22.25 -10.56 -32.97
CA HIS A 433 -21.75 -11.34 -34.09
C HIS A 433 -21.89 -12.86 -33.81
N LYS A 434 -22.11 -13.67 -34.86
CA LYS A 434 -22.22 -15.14 -34.70
C LYS A 434 -20.90 -15.78 -34.28
N SER A 435 -19.79 -15.16 -34.66
CA SER A 435 -18.42 -15.57 -34.34
C SER A 435 -17.64 -14.33 -33.94
N PRO A 436 -17.76 -13.87 -32.67
CA PRO A 436 -17.15 -12.62 -32.23
C PRO A 436 -15.62 -12.68 -32.27
N SER A 437 -15.00 -11.56 -32.63
CA SER A 437 -13.55 -11.38 -32.53
C SER A 437 -13.22 -10.41 -31.41
N PHE A 438 -12.48 -10.87 -30.42
CA PHE A 438 -12.09 -10.09 -29.24
C PHE A 438 -10.71 -9.44 -29.35
N ALA A 439 -10.15 -9.35 -30.56
CA ALA A 439 -8.81 -8.79 -30.80
C ALA A 439 -8.72 -7.28 -30.49
N PHE A 440 -9.80 -6.54 -30.65
CA PHE A 440 -9.82 -5.09 -30.42
C PHE A 440 -9.83 -4.76 -28.92
N VAL A 441 -9.03 -3.76 -28.52
CA VAL A 441 -8.95 -3.28 -27.13
C VAL A 441 -9.58 -1.90 -27.06
N ILE A 442 -10.61 -1.77 -26.23
CA ILE A 442 -11.30 -0.51 -25.98
C ILE A 442 -10.68 0.16 -24.76
N THR A 443 -10.34 1.43 -24.90
CA THR A 443 -9.91 2.28 -23.77
C THR A 443 -11.13 2.62 -22.90
N PRO A 444 -11.13 2.26 -21.59
CA PRO A 444 -12.25 2.57 -20.70
C PRO A 444 -12.48 4.08 -20.56
N SER A 445 -13.73 4.50 -20.35
CA SER A 445 -14.14 5.91 -20.27
C SER A 445 -13.40 6.71 -19.19
N TRP A 446 -13.01 6.07 -18.08
CA TRP A 446 -12.28 6.70 -16.97
C TRP A 446 -10.76 6.77 -17.20
N ARG A 447 -10.25 6.26 -18.33
CA ARG A 447 -8.85 6.44 -18.72
C ARG A 447 -8.76 7.57 -19.74
N MET A 448 -7.96 8.58 -19.41
CA MET A 448 -7.68 9.64 -20.36
C MET A 448 -6.96 9.06 -21.57
N GLU A 449 -7.57 9.25 -22.74
CA GLU A 449 -6.92 8.98 -24.01
C GLU A 449 -5.86 10.07 -24.19
N ASN A 450 -4.58 9.75 -23.97
CA ASN A 450 -3.47 10.64 -24.36
C ASN A 450 -3.48 10.75 -25.90
N ARG A 451 -4.39 11.55 -26.46
CA ARG A 451 -4.43 11.84 -27.88
C ARG A 451 -3.24 12.75 -28.21
N LYS A 452 -2.19 12.12 -28.76
CA LYS A 452 -1.09 12.67 -29.56
C LYS A 452 -0.10 13.60 -28.85
N ARG A 453 1.05 13.02 -28.50
CA ARG A 453 2.40 13.52 -28.85
C ARG A 453 3.36 12.32 -28.96
N ASP A 454 3.03 11.42 -29.88
CA ASP A 454 3.97 10.42 -30.40
C ASP A 454 4.21 10.75 -31.87
N HIS A 455 4.97 11.81 -32.10
CA HIS A 455 5.96 11.95 -33.14
C HIS A 455 6.83 13.14 -32.78
N GLU A 456 8.14 12.90 -32.77
CA GLU A 456 9.24 13.81 -32.38
C GLU A 456 9.48 14.00 -30.88
N ALA A 457 10.10 12.98 -30.26
CA ALA A 457 11.10 13.18 -29.20
C ALA A 457 12.00 11.94 -29.06
N GLU A 458 12.58 11.48 -30.16
CA GLU A 458 13.93 10.91 -30.06
C GLU A 458 14.91 12.09 -30.12
N VAL A 459 15.89 12.06 -29.22
CA VAL A 459 16.96 13.06 -29.03
C VAL A 459 16.58 14.29 -28.19
N LYS A 460 16.53 14.11 -26.87
CA LYS A 460 17.48 14.75 -25.92
C LYS A 460 17.24 14.27 -24.50
N ALA A 461 18.31 13.74 -23.92
CA ALA A 461 18.37 13.21 -22.56
C ALA A 461 18.32 14.32 -21.49
N GLU A 462 18.01 13.87 -20.28
CA GLU A 462 18.30 14.49 -18.98
C GLU A 462 17.49 15.73 -18.56
N GLN A 463 16.37 15.45 -17.90
CA GLN A 463 16.04 16.05 -16.60
C GLN A 463 15.05 15.13 -15.86
N LYS A 464 15.46 14.62 -14.69
CA LYS A 464 14.65 13.77 -13.80
C LYS A 464 13.39 14.53 -13.31
N ARG A 465 12.35 14.59 -14.14
CA ARG A 465 10.98 14.86 -13.66
C ARG A 465 10.48 13.59 -12.96
N LYS A 466 10.50 13.59 -11.62
CA LYS A 466 9.76 12.60 -10.83
C LYS A 466 8.33 12.57 -11.35
N ARG A 467 7.87 11.43 -11.88
CA ARG A 467 6.45 11.23 -12.20
C ARG A 467 5.68 11.48 -10.89
N PRO A 468 4.65 12.33 -10.88
CA PRO A 468 3.80 12.45 -9.70
C PRO A 468 3.21 11.07 -9.40
N LEU A 469 3.34 10.63 -8.14
CA LEU A 469 2.62 9.45 -7.65
C LEU A 469 1.14 9.68 -7.92
N PRO A 470 0.38 8.68 -8.44
CA PRO A 470 -1.05 8.83 -8.56
C PRO A 470 -1.62 9.15 -7.18
N HIS A 471 -2.42 10.21 -7.06
CA HIS A 471 -3.21 10.44 -5.86
C HIS A 471 -4.26 9.33 -5.79
N PHE A 472 -4.01 8.35 -4.94
CA PHE A 472 -4.99 7.32 -4.65
C PHE A 472 -5.95 7.82 -3.59
N TYR A 473 -7.23 7.49 -3.76
CA TYR A 473 -8.22 7.68 -2.71
C TYR A 473 -7.86 6.83 -1.49
N VAL A 474 -8.07 7.40 -0.30
CA VAL A 474 -7.87 6.77 0.99
C VAL A 474 -9.22 6.80 1.72
N PRO A 475 -9.80 5.64 2.08
CA PRO A 475 -11.04 5.57 2.84
C PRO A 475 -11.00 6.43 4.14
N PRO A 476 -12.08 7.13 4.51
CA PRO A 476 -12.14 7.81 5.80
C PRO A 476 -12.26 6.79 6.97
N GLY A 477 -11.33 6.85 7.92
CA GLY A 477 -11.45 6.23 9.26
C GLY A 477 -10.54 5.01 9.57
N GLY A 478 -10.18 4.89 10.86
CA GLY A 478 -9.84 3.64 11.58
C GLY A 478 -8.57 2.87 11.18
N LYS A 479 -8.30 1.81 11.95
CA LYS A 479 -7.32 0.76 11.62
C LYS A 479 -7.84 -0.05 10.42
N TYR A 480 -6.95 -0.38 9.49
CA TYR A 480 -7.23 -1.03 8.20
C TYR A 480 -6.97 -2.54 8.23
N SER A 481 -6.32 -3.02 9.27
CA SER A 481 -6.21 -4.42 9.59
C SER A 481 -7.42 -4.86 10.42
N ARG A 482 -7.97 -6.04 10.10
CA ARG A 482 -8.71 -6.85 11.07
C ARG A 482 -7.71 -7.89 11.56
N GLU A 483 -7.68 -8.21 12.85
CA GLU A 483 -6.80 -9.23 13.46
C GLU A 483 -6.62 -10.45 12.54
N CYS A 484 -5.58 -10.41 11.71
CA CYS A 484 -5.13 -11.56 10.95
C CYS A 484 -4.29 -12.39 11.92
N PHE A 485 -4.43 -13.72 11.85
CA PHE A 485 -3.93 -14.73 12.79
C PHE A 485 -4.86 -15.03 13.98
N LYS A 486 -6.03 -15.62 13.68
CA LYS A 486 -6.51 -16.69 14.56
C LYS A 486 -5.49 -17.82 14.51
N LEU A 487 -4.80 -18.01 15.63
CA LEU A 487 -3.97 -19.16 15.93
C LEU A 487 -4.70 -20.44 15.52
N ILE A 488 -4.18 -21.16 14.53
CA ILE A 488 -4.43 -22.60 14.43
C ILE A 488 -3.51 -23.23 15.48
N LEU A 489 -4.02 -23.29 16.71
CA LEU A 489 -3.59 -24.24 17.72
C LEU A 489 -4.87 -24.91 18.24
N ASN A 490 -5.16 -26.06 17.64
CA ASN A 490 -5.60 -27.28 18.31
C ASN A 490 -5.29 -28.48 17.42
#